data_AF-A0A8K0NA39-F1
#
_entry.id   AF-A0A8K0NA39-F1
#
_cell.length_a   1.000
_cell.length_b   1.000
_cell.length_c   1.000
_cell.angle_alpha   90.00
_cell.angle_beta   90.00
_cell.angle_gamma   90.00
#
_symmetry.space_group_name_H-M   'P 1'
#
loop_
_entity.id
_entity.type
_entity.pdbx_description
1 polymer ?
#
loop_
_entity_poly.entity_id
_entity_poly.type
_entity_poly.pdbx_seq_one_letter_code
_entity_poly.pdbx_strand_id
1 'polypeptide(L)' 'MAEIELKTAPADFRFPTTNQTRHCFTRYIEYHKCLNAKGEDASECQKFARYYRSLCPMEWVEKWNEQRENGTFPGPL' A
#
# COMPACT_ATOMS: atom_id res chain seq x y z
N MET A 1 -14.93 25.66 3.59
CA MET A 1 -13.60 25.16 4.01
C MET A 1 -13.72 23.67 4.14
N ALA A 2 -12.93 22.87 3.41
CA ALA A 2 -12.95 21.43 3.59
C ALA A 2 -12.36 21.11 4.97
N GLU A 3 -13.11 20.38 5.79
CA GLU A 3 -12.66 19.92 7.09
C GLU A 3 -11.53 18.89 6.90
N ILE A 4 -10.33 19.19 7.41
CA ILE A 4 -9.17 18.31 7.27
C ILE A 4 -9.24 17.25 8.38
N GLU A 5 -9.69 16.05 8.05
CA GLU A 5 -9.64 14.92 8.98
C GLU A 5 -8.20 14.36 9.08
N LEU A 6 -7.55 14.57 10.21
CA LEU A 6 -6.22 14.01 10.51
C LEU A 6 -6.34 12.51 10.85
N LYS A 7 -6.18 11.65 9.83
CA LYS A 7 -6.20 10.19 9.97
C LYS A 7 -4.98 9.56 9.29
N THR A 8 -4.49 8.45 9.84
CA THR A 8 -3.37 7.66 9.30
C THR A 8 -3.69 6.17 9.32
N ALA A 9 -2.76 5.32 8.86
CA ALA A 9 -2.90 3.88 8.88
C ALA A 9 -3.13 3.34 10.31
N PRO A 10 -4.09 2.44 10.54
CA PRO A 10 -4.34 1.85 11.86
C PRO A 10 -3.22 0.88 12.24
N ALA A 11 -3.10 0.60 13.54
CA ALA A 11 -2.22 -0.45 14.03
C ALA A 11 -2.71 -1.84 13.54
N ASP A 12 -1.81 -2.62 12.97
CA ASP A 12 -2.08 -3.99 12.52
C ASP A 12 -1.41 -4.99 13.47
N PHE A 13 -2.21 -5.79 14.17
CA PHE A 13 -1.73 -6.78 15.13
C PHE A 13 -0.86 -7.89 14.50
N ARG A 14 -0.89 -8.06 13.17
CA ARG A 14 0.01 -8.96 12.44
C ARG A 14 1.46 -8.48 12.47
N PHE A 15 1.69 -7.18 12.71
CA PHE A 15 3.01 -6.54 12.69
C PHE A 15 3.28 -5.77 14.01
N PRO A 16 3.39 -6.47 15.16
CA PRO A 16 3.55 -5.82 16.47
C PRO A 16 4.97 -5.32 16.75
N THR A 17 5.94 -5.65 15.90
CA THR A 17 7.35 -5.29 16.10
C THR A 17 7.67 -3.91 15.55
N THR A 18 8.78 -3.32 15.99
CA THR A 18 9.26 -2.02 15.49
C THR A 18 9.62 -2.05 14.00
N ASN A 19 9.92 -3.22 13.44
CA ASN A 19 10.24 -3.36 12.02
C ASN A 19 8.97 -3.37 11.15
N GLN A 20 8.60 -2.19 10.64
CA GLN A 20 7.40 -1.98 9.82
C GLN A 20 7.61 -2.24 8.32
N THR A 21 8.79 -2.71 7.90
CA THR A 21 9.09 -3.02 6.48
C THR A 21 8.10 -4.01 5.88
N ARG A 22 7.78 -5.09 6.62
CA ARG A 22 6.80 -6.09 6.19
C ARG A 22 5.37 -5.54 6.15
N HIS A 23 5.04 -4.62 7.06
CA HIS A 23 3.73 -3.98 7.08
C HIS A 23 3.53 -3.12 5.83
N CYS A 24 4.51 -2.27 5.51
CA CYS A 24 4.52 -1.47 4.28
C CYS A 24 4.37 -2.36 3.02
N PHE A 25 5.23 -3.37 2.88
CA PHE A 25 5.21 -4.26 1.71
C PHE A 25 3.88 -5.01 1.56
N THR A 26 3.30 -5.48 2.67
CA THR A 26 2.00 -6.17 2.65
C THR A 26 0.88 -5.25 2.19
N ARG A 27 0.84 -3.99 2.66
CA ARG A 27 -0.18 -3.02 2.23
C ARG A 27 -0.06 -2.64 0.75
N TYR A 28 1.17 -2.52 0.25
CA TYR A 28 1.41 -2.28 -1.18
C TYR A 28 0.87 -3.43 -2.04
N ILE A 29 1.15 -4.68 -1.65
CA ILE A 29 0.63 -5.86 -2.34
C ILE A 29 -0.90 -5.95 -2.23
N GLU A 30 -1.48 -5.75 -1.05
CA GLU A 30 -2.94 -5.80 -0.85
C GLU A 30 -3.66 -4.79 -1.75
N TYR A 31 -3.10 -3.59 -1.95
CA TYR A 31 -3.63 -2.60 -2.88
C TYR A 31 -3.65 -3.11 -4.33
N HIS A 32 -2.53 -3.63 -4.81
CA HIS A 32 -2.44 -4.08 -6.20
C HIS A 32 -3.21 -5.38 -6.48
N LYS A 33 -3.26 -6.30 -5.52
CA LYS A 33 -4.17 -7.46 -5.60
C LYS A 33 -5.63 -7.03 -5.65
N CYS A 34 -6.01 -6.03 -4.87
CA CYS A 34 -7.36 -5.48 -4.87
C CYS A 34 -7.70 -4.88 -6.24
N LEU A 35 -6.79 -4.11 -6.84
CA LEU A 35 -6.95 -3.57 -8.19
C LEU A 35 -7.08 -4.68 -9.24
N ASN A 36 -6.24 -5.71 -9.18
CA ASN A 36 -6.30 -6.84 -10.12
C ASN A 36 -7.61 -7.64 -10.01
N ALA A 37 -8.16 -7.78 -8.80
CA ALA A 37 -9.36 -8.56 -8.55
C ALA A 37 -10.67 -7.79 -8.78
N LYS A 38 -10.72 -6.49 -8.45
CA LYS A 38 -11.96 -5.69 -8.44
C LYS A 38 -12.01 -4.59 -9.50
N GLY A 39 -10.91 -4.27 -10.17
CA GLY A 39 -10.81 -3.15 -11.11
C GLY A 39 -10.52 -1.80 -10.45
N GLU A 40 -10.20 -0.79 -11.27
CA GLU A 40 -9.68 0.52 -10.82
C GLU A 40 -10.68 1.36 -10.01
N ASP A 41 -11.98 1.10 -10.09
CA ASP A 41 -13.04 1.89 -9.44
C ASP A 41 -13.49 1.36 -8.07
N ALA A 42 -12.83 0.33 -7.54
CA ALA A 42 -13.17 -0.16 -6.21
C ALA A 42 -12.70 0.85 -5.13
N SER A 43 -13.66 1.58 -4.55
CA SER A 43 -13.46 2.46 -3.38
C SER A 43 -12.80 1.73 -2.21
N GLU A 44 -12.98 0.41 -2.13
CA GLU A 44 -12.31 -0.47 -1.16
C GLU A 44 -10.80 -0.65 -1.43
N CYS A 45 -10.29 -0.41 -2.62
CA CYS A 45 -8.84 -0.44 -2.86
C CYS A 45 -8.18 0.88 -2.42
N GLN A 46 -8.90 2.00 -2.46
CA GLN A 46 -8.37 3.30 -2.05
C GLN A 46 -7.96 3.36 -0.57
N LYS A 47 -8.61 2.59 0.32
CA LYS A 47 -8.16 2.48 1.73
C LYS A 47 -6.73 1.93 1.82
N PHE A 48 -6.42 0.89 1.06
CA PHE A 48 -5.07 0.31 1.01
C PHE A 48 -4.08 1.30 0.39
N ALA A 49 -4.53 2.09 -0.59
CA ALA A 49 -3.72 3.14 -1.18
C ALA A 49 -3.27 4.19 -0.16
N ARG A 50 -4.19 4.62 0.70
CA ARG A 50 -3.86 5.54 1.79
C ARG A 50 -2.86 4.91 2.77
N TYR A 51 -3.07 3.65 3.15
CA TYR A 51 -2.22 2.98 4.14
C TYR A 51 -0.79 2.76 3.67
N TYR A 52 -0.56 2.25 2.46
CA TYR A 52 0.82 2.05 1.99
C TYR A 52 1.54 3.39 1.80
N ARG A 53 0.84 4.45 1.38
CA ARG A 53 1.43 5.81 1.26
C ARG A 53 1.82 6.41 2.61
N SER A 54 1.09 6.08 3.68
CA SER A 54 1.43 6.53 5.05
C SER A 54 2.56 5.73 5.69
N LEU A 55 2.75 4.45 5.30
CA LEU A 55 3.71 3.54 5.92
C LEU A 55 5.03 3.43 5.16
N CYS A 56 4.98 3.48 3.83
CA CYS A 56 6.13 3.23 2.97
C CYS A 56 6.89 4.51 2.66
N PRO A 57 8.24 4.47 2.66
CA PRO A 57 9.04 5.50 2.03
C PRO A 57 8.68 5.66 0.56
N MET A 58 8.61 6.91 0.06
CA MET A 58 8.26 7.18 -1.33
C MET A 58 9.23 6.50 -2.32
N GLU A 59 10.52 6.53 -2.02
CA GLU A 59 11.56 5.88 -2.83
C GLU A 59 11.30 4.38 -3.05
N TRP A 60 10.77 3.67 -2.05
CA TRP A 60 10.46 2.25 -2.17
C TRP A 60 9.27 2.02 -3.09
N VAL A 61 8.25 2.85 -2.95
CA VAL A 61 7.05 2.78 -3.78
C VAL A 61 7.40 3.04 -5.25
N GLU A 62 8.22 4.05 -5.53
CA GLU A 62 8.68 4.38 -6.88
C GLU A 62 9.46 3.21 -7.49
N LYS A 63 10.45 2.68 -6.78
CA LYS A 63 11.21 1.49 -7.25
C LYS A 63 10.32 0.28 -7.51
N TRP A 64 9.33 0.01 -6.66
CA TRP A 64 8.40 -1.10 -6.89
C TRP A 64 7.46 -0.84 -8.06
N ASN A 65 7.04 0.40 -8.29
CA ASN A 65 6.24 0.75 -9.46
C ASN A 65 7.05 0.53 -10.75
N GLU A 66 8.30 1.00 -10.81
CA GLU A 66 9.19 0.75 -11.95
C GLU A 66 9.42 -0.74 -12.19
N GLN A 67 9.66 -1.52 -11.14
CA GLN A 67 9.80 -2.98 -11.25
C GLN A 67 8.53 -3.65 -11.78
N ARG A 68 7.35 -3.12 -11.43
CA ARG A 68 6.07 -3.65 -11.92
C ARG A 68 5.82 -3.31 -13.38
N GLU A 69 6.11 -2.08 -13.79
CA GLU A 69 6.03 -1.66 -15.19
C GLU A 69 7.00 -2.46 -16.07
N ASN A 70 8.19 -2.77 -15.54
CA ASN A 70 9.18 -3.62 -16.19
C ASN A 70 8.91 -5.13 -16.09
N GLY A 71 7.89 -5.56 -15.34
CA GLY A 71 7.57 -6.97 -15.13
C GLY A 71 8.59 -7.76 -14.29
N THR A 72 9.49 -7.07 -13.57
CA THR A 72 10.56 -7.66 -12.75
C THR A 72 10.26 -7.66 -11.24
N PHE A 73 9.04 -7.28 -10.84
CA PHE A 73 8.64 -7.24 -9.44
C PHE A 73 8.59 -8.65 -8.82
N PRO A 74 9.35 -8.92 -7.73
CA PRO A 74 9.46 -10.26 -7.15
C PRO A 74 8.31 -10.64 -6.20
N GLY A 75 7.41 -9.71 -5.90
CA GLY A 75 6.31 -9.94 -4.97
C GLY A 75 5.07 -10.57 -5.62
N PRO A 76 4.21 -11.25 -4.84
CA PRO A 76 2.99 -11.86 -5.37
C PRO A 76 1.94 -10.78 -5.64
N LEU A 77 1.69 -10.44 -6.90
CA LEU A 77 0.64 -9.51 -7.36
C LEU A 77 -0.58 -10.23 -7.94
#